data_AF-A0A1G1C7M5-F1
#
_entry.id   AF-A0A1G1C7M5-F1
#
_cell.length_a   1.000
_cell.length_b   1.000
_cell.length_c   1.000
_cell.angle_alpha   90.00
_cell.angle_beta   90.00
_cell.angle_gamma   90.00
#
_symmetry.space_group_name_H-M   'P 1'
#
loop_
_entity.id
_entity.type
_entity.pdbx_description
1 polymer ?
#
loop_
_entity_poly.entity_id
_entity_poly.type
_entity_poly.pdbx_seq_one_letter_code
_entity_poly.pdbx_strand_id
1 'polypeptide(L)'
;MHRTRSDGEGISMRQIKIIVEKHPDTYVAYPLGIKGVVVAEGDTYEGAVADLKSALQFHLDTFGANSLDVDPPIIEAFVAEAGVPV
;
A
#
# COMPACT_ATOMS: atom_id res chain seq x y z
N MET A 1 24.25 34.63 -14.44
CA MET A 1 23.93 34.13 -13.09
C MET A 1 22.62 34.81 -12.72
N HIS A 2 21.44 34.22 -12.59
CA HIS A 2 20.97 32.96 -12.02
C HIS A 2 19.85 32.38 -12.92
N ARG A 3 19.88 31.08 -13.21
CA ARG A 3 18.68 30.35 -13.67
C ARG A 3 17.96 29.88 -12.42
N THR A 4 16.87 30.53 -12.05
CA THR A 4 15.92 29.96 -11.10
C THR A 4 15.14 28.88 -11.83
N ARG A 5 15.53 27.62 -11.60
CA ARG A 5 14.67 26.47 -11.90
C ARG A 5 13.54 26.53 -10.88
N SER A 6 12.35 26.91 -11.33
CA SER A 6 11.13 26.66 -10.59
C SER A 6 10.87 25.16 -10.69
N ASP A 7 11.33 24.43 -9.68
CA ASP A 7 10.99 23.03 -9.51
C ASP A 7 9.47 22.97 -9.34
N GLY A 8 8.81 22.41 -10.35
CA GLY A 8 7.39 22.11 -10.27
C GLY A 8 7.19 21.15 -9.12
N GLU A 9 6.38 21.54 -8.14
CA GLU A 9 5.89 20.66 -7.10
C GLU A 9 4.97 19.63 -7.77
N GLY A 10 5.60 18.60 -8.33
CA GLY A 10 4.91 17.45 -8.88
C GLY A 10 4.16 16.77 -7.74
N ILE A 11 2.92 16.37 -8.01
CA ILE A 11 2.10 15.57 -7.10
C ILE A 11 2.97 14.42 -6.57
N SER A 12 3.35 14.48 -5.29
CA SER A 12 4.24 13.49 -4.68
C SER A 12 3.45 12.20 -4.45
N MET A 13 3.36 11.37 -5.49
CA MET A 13 2.73 10.05 -5.39
C MET A 13 3.59 9.15 -4.51
N ARG A 14 3.19 8.97 -3.25
CA ARG A 14 3.77 7.96 -2.37
C ARG A 14 3.42 6.57 -2.89
N GLN A 15 4.45 5.76 -3.12
CA GLN A 15 4.32 4.36 -3.53
C GLN A 15 4.27 3.48 -2.29
N ILE A 16 3.19 2.73 -2.11
CA ILE A 16 3.00 1.78 -1.02
C ILE A 16 3.05 0.38 -1.59
N LYS A 17 3.85 -0.49 -0.99
CA LYS A 17 3.92 -1.90 -1.37
C LYS A 17 2.72 -2.63 -0.78
N ILE A 18 2.05 -3.44 -1.60
CA ILE A 18 0.87 -4.19 -1.21
C ILE A 18 1.05 -5.67 -1.58
N ILE A 19 0.38 -6.56 -0.86
CA ILE A 19 0.16 -7.95 -1.27
C ILE A 19 -1.29 -8.08 -1.72
N VAL A 20 -1.52 -8.84 -2.78
CA VAL A 20 -2.85 -9.25 -3.22
C VAL A 20 -2.89 -10.77 -3.27
N GLU A 21 -3.80 -11.35 -2.50
CA GLU A 21 -4.04 -12.79 -2.44
C GLU A 21 -5.24 -13.15 -3.29
N LYS A 22 -5.11 -14.18 -4.13
CA LYS A 22 -6.25 -14.80 -4.80
C LYS A 22 -6.81 -15.91 -3.91
N HIS A 23 -8.09 -15.78 -3.58
CA HIS A 23 -8.90 -16.85 -2.98
C HIS A 23 -9.89 -17.40 -4.02
N PRO A 24 -10.45 -18.61 -3.85
CA PRO A 24 -11.40 -19.18 -4.82
C PRO A 24 -12.52 -18.21 -5.19
N ASP A 25 -13.07 -17.53 -4.19
CA ASP A 25 -14.27 -16.70 -4.34
C ASP A 25 -13.96 -15.19 -4.45
N THR A 26 -12.75 -14.76 -4.09
CA THR A 26 -12.45 -13.32 -3.97
C THR A 26 -10.96 -12.99 -4.12
N TYR A 27 -10.61 -11.72 -4.02
CA TYR A 27 -9.25 -11.20 -3.89
C TYR A 27 -9.15 -10.36 -2.63
N VAL A 28 -8.06 -10.52 -1.88
CA VAL A 28 -7.81 -9.75 -0.66
C VAL A 28 -6.51 -8.97 -0.83
N ALA A 29 -6.52 -7.68 -0.53
CA ALA A 29 -5.37 -6.80 -0.67
C ALA A 29 -5.04 -6.09 0.65
N TYR A 30 -3.76 -6.01 1.00
CA TYR A 30 -3.29 -5.30 2.19
C TYR A 30 -1.90 -4.68 1.99
N PRO A 31 -1.58 -3.55 2.68
CA PRO A 31 -0.32 -2.88 2.56
C PRO A 31 0.74 -3.48 3.48
N LEU A 32 2.00 -3.39 3.05
CA LEU A 32 3.14 -3.83 3.85
C LEU A 32 3.70 -2.71 4.72
N GLY A 33 3.97 -3.02 5.99
CA GLY A 33 4.67 -2.12 6.92
C GLY A 33 3.84 -0.99 7.50
N ILE A 34 2.58 -0.84 7.09
CA ILE A 34 1.66 0.16 7.65
C ILE A 34 1.10 -0.37 8.96
N LYS A 35 1.14 0.46 10.02
CA LYS A 35 0.62 0.11 11.34
C LYS A 35 -0.90 0.29 11.37
N GLY A 36 -1.64 -0.78 11.66
CA GLY A 36 -3.11 -0.77 11.70
C GLY A 36 -3.71 -1.82 10.76
N VAL A 37 -5.03 -1.94 10.75
CA VAL A 37 -5.75 -2.88 9.88
C VAL A 37 -6.28 -2.11 8.68
N VAL A 38 -5.52 -2.10 7.59
CA VAL A 38 -6.02 -1.67 6.27
C VAL A 38 -6.03 -2.91 5.39
N VAL A 39 -7.22 -3.39 5.08
CA VAL A 39 -7.45 -4.55 4.21
C VAL A 39 -8.66 -4.23 3.34
N ALA A 40 -8.61 -4.71 2.10
CA ALA A 40 -9.72 -4.60 1.16
C ALA A 40 -9.97 -5.95 0.50
N GLU A 41 -11.21 -6.18 0.11
CA GLU A 41 -11.65 -7.38 -0.59
C GLU A 41 -12.37 -6.98 -1.88
N GLY A 42 -12.24 -7.78 -2.93
CA GLY A 42 -13.01 -7.57 -4.16
C GLY A 42 -13.09 -8.81 -5.03
N ASP A 43 -14.17 -8.89 -5.82
CA ASP A 43 -14.41 -10.03 -6.73
C ASP A 43 -13.32 -10.15 -7.82
N THR A 44 -12.62 -9.05 -8.11
CA THR A 44 -11.51 -8.99 -9.07
C THR A 44 -10.24 -8.44 -8.44
N TYR A 45 -9.10 -8.75 -9.06
CA TYR A 45 -7.80 -8.21 -8.67
C TYR A 45 -7.83 -6.67 -8.65
N GLU A 46 -8.32 -6.06 -9.72
CA GLU A 46 -8.42 -4.62 -9.85
C GLU A 46 -9.39 -4.02 -8.83
N GLY A 47 -10.47 -4.73 -8.50
CA GLY A 47 -11.45 -4.33 -7.49
C GLY A 47 -10.82 -4.23 -6.11
N ALA A 48 -10.13 -5.29 -5.66
CA ALA A 48 -9.43 -5.29 -4.37
C ALA A 48 -8.33 -4.21 -4.31
N VAL A 49 -7.58 -4.00 -5.40
CA VAL A 49 -6.55 -2.95 -5.46
C VAL A 49 -7.16 -1.55 -5.43
N ALA A 50 -8.27 -1.31 -6.14
CA ALA A 50 -8.95 -0.03 -6.15
C ALA A 50 -9.55 0.30 -4.77
N ASP A 51 -10.17 -0.68 -4.12
CA ASP A 51 -10.74 -0.50 -2.80
C ASP A 51 -9.65 -0.27 -1.74
N LEU A 52 -8.52 -0.99 -1.83
CA LEU A 52 -7.37 -0.75 -0.96
C LEU A 52 -6.81 0.68 -1.11
N LYS A 53 -6.74 1.21 -2.34
CA LYS A 53 -6.31 2.60 -2.57
C LYS A 53 -7.25 3.61 -1.89
N SER A 54 -8.55 3.39 -1.98
CA SER A 54 -9.56 4.21 -1.30
C SER A 54 -9.39 4.14 0.23
N ALA A 55 -9.18 2.95 0.78
CA ALA A 55 -8.96 2.74 2.21
C ALA A 55 -7.68 3.43 2.70
N LEU A 56 -6.58 3.37 1.93
CA LEU A 56 -5.34 4.06 2.23
C LEU A 56 -5.50 5.58 2.18
N GLN A 57 -6.25 6.10 1.19
CA GLN A 57 -6.55 7.53 1.11
C GLN A 57 -7.39 7.97 2.31
N PHE A 58 -8.41 7.20 2.69
CA PHE A 58 -9.21 7.49 3.87
C PHE A 58 -8.37 7.47 5.16
N HIS A 59 -7.45 6.52 5.28
CA HIS A 59 -6.52 6.44 6.41
C HIS A 59 -5.59 7.66 6.48
N LEU A 60 -5.09 8.13 5.33
CA LEU A 60 -4.31 9.36 5.21
C LEU A 60 -5.13 10.59 5.65
N ASP A 61 -6.35 10.72 5.15
CA ASP A 61 -7.21 11.88 5.43
C ASP A 61 -7.67 11.91 6.90
N THR A 62 -7.85 10.74 7.52
CA THR A 62 -8.32 10.60 8.90
C THR A 62 -7.19 10.75 9.92
N PHE A 63 -6.02 10.15 9.67
CA PHE A 63 -4.94 10.05 10.65
C PHE A 63 -3.72 10.92 10.31
N GLY A 64 -3.71 11.57 9.15
CA GLY A 64 -2.68 12.51 8.72
C GLY A 64 -1.49 11.87 8.01
N ALA A 65 -0.58 12.72 7.52
CA ALA A 65 0.49 12.34 6.59
C ALA A 65 1.43 11.23 7.05
N ASN A 66 1.66 11.10 8.36
CA ASN A 66 2.62 10.16 8.92
C ASN A 66 1.99 8.79 9.23
N SER A 67 0.67 8.63 9.05
CA SER A 67 -0.03 7.37 9.31
C SER A 67 0.37 6.26 8.31
N LEU A 68 0.85 6.67 7.14
CA LEU A 68 1.34 5.77 6.09
C LEU A 68 2.86 5.62 6.06
N ASP A 69 3.56 6.12 7.08
CA ASP A 69 5.02 6.01 7.13
C ASP A 69 5.45 4.58 7.46
N VAL A 70 6.33 4.04 6.63
CA VAL A 70 6.94 2.72 6.81
C VAL A 70 8.39 2.93 7.19
N ASP A 71 8.68 2.77 8.48
CA ASP A 71 10.02 2.94 9.05
C ASP A 71 10.40 1.70 9.90
N PRO A 72 11.46 0.96 9.51
CA PRO A 72 12.32 1.18 8.33
C PRO A 72 11.60 0.91 6.99
N PRO A 73 12.03 1.56 5.90
CA PRO A 73 11.40 1.38 4.59
C PRO A 73 11.57 -0.06 4.08
N ILE A 74 10.51 -0.60 3.46
CA ILE A 74 10.55 -1.95 2.86
C ILE A 74 11.21 -1.88 1.49
N ILE A 75 12.47 -2.31 1.41
CA ILE A 75 13.24 -2.33 0.16
C ILE A 75 12.78 -3.44 -0.78
N GLU A 76 12.42 -4.61 -0.25
CA GLU A 76 11.97 -5.78 -1.01
C GLU A 76 11.09 -6.68 -0.12
N ALA A 77 10.18 -7.46 -0.71
CA ALA A 77 9.33 -8.41 -0.02
C ALA A 77 9.29 -9.72 -0.81
N PHE A 78 9.34 -10.85 -0.10
CA PHE A 78 9.33 -12.19 -0.69
C PHE A 78 8.18 -13.01 -0.12
N VAL A 79 7.55 -13.83 -0.97
CA VAL A 79 6.57 -14.83 -0.54
C VAL A 79 7.25 -16.19 -0.58
N ALA A 80 7.17 -16.96 0.50
CA ALA A 80 7.76 -18.28 0.62
C ALA A 80 6.85 -19.22 1.41
N GLU A 81 6.87 -20.50 1.06
CA GLU A 81 6.19 -21.55 1.80
C GLU A 81 7.10 -22.07 2.92
N ALA A 82 6.52 -22.35 4.09
CA ALA A 82 7.23 -22.97 5.20
C ALA A 82 6.42 -24.16 5.71
N GLY A 83 7.05 -25.33 5.75
CA GLY A 83 6.45 -26.52 6.35
C GLY A 83 6.47 -26.43 7.88
N VAL A 84 5.32 -26.64 8.50
CA VAL A 84 5.18 -26.75 9.97
C VAL A 84 4.70 -28.18 10.28
N PRO A 85 5.32 -28.90 11.23
CA PRO A 85 4.80 -30.20 11.64
C PRO A 85 3.41 -30.03 12.28
N VAL A 86 2.47 -30.89 11.88
CA VAL A 86 1.08 -30.95 12.41
C VAL A 86 0.82 -32.26 13.12
#